data_AF-J4W8C6-F1
#
_entry.id   AF-J4W8C6-F1
#
_cell.length_a   1.000
_cell.length_b   1.000
_cell.length_c   1.000
_cell.angle_alpha   90.00
_cell.angle_beta   90.00
_cell.angle_gamma   90.00
#
_symmetry.space_group_name_H-M   'P 1'
#
loop_
_entity.id
_entity.type
_entity.pdbx_description
1 polymer ?
#
loop_
_entity_poly.entity_id
_entity_poly.type
_entity_poly.pdbx_seq_one_letter_code
_entity_poly.pdbx_strand_id
1 'polypeptide(L)' 'MQRRKHKLSARLQIYIEVQALDISLKAKTIDDTPNHKMLRELILEDCKIDYNCDGYGEPLAEEKSE' A
#
# COMPACT_ATOMS: atom_id res chain seq x y z
N MET A 1 16.55 4.42 -0.91
CA MET A 1 15.28 3.67 -0.79
C MET A 1 15.53 2.21 -1.10
N GLN A 2 15.70 1.37 -0.07
CA GLN A 2 15.80 -0.09 -0.27
C GLN A 2 14.40 -0.61 -0.60
N ARG A 3 14.02 -0.59 -1.88
CA ARG A 3 12.85 -1.34 -2.32
C ARG A 3 13.19 -2.82 -2.17
N ARG A 4 12.76 -3.46 -1.08
CA ARG A 4 12.62 -4.92 -1.05
C ARG A 4 11.48 -5.27 -2.00
N LYS A 5 11.75 -5.15 -3.31
CA LYS A 5 10.83 -5.61 -4.34
C LYS A 5 10.80 -7.12 -4.18
N HIS A 6 9.72 -7.62 -3.58
CA HIS A 6 9.27 -8.99 -3.78
C HIS A 6 9.49 -9.33 -5.27
N LYS A 7 9.96 -10.55 -5.59
CA LYS A 7 10.16 -10.99 -6.99
C LYS A 7 8.79 -11.20 -7.68
N LEU A 8 8.01 -10.14 -7.80
CA LEU A 8 6.70 -10.12 -8.42
C LEU A 8 6.88 -9.87 -9.92
N SER A 9 5.90 -10.34 -10.71
CA SER A 9 5.82 -9.92 -12.11
C SER A 9 5.58 -8.41 -12.20
N ALA A 10 6.07 -7.77 -13.26
CA ALA A 10 5.88 -6.33 -13.46
C ALA A 10 4.40 -5.93 -13.44
N ARG A 11 3.52 -6.77 -13.99
CA ARG A 11 2.07 -6.53 -13.98
C ARG A 11 1.49 -6.52 -12.57
N LEU A 12 1.95 -7.42 -11.71
CA LEU A 12 1.49 -7.49 -10.33
C LEU A 12 2.01 -6.32 -9.49
N GLN A 13 3.26 -5.90 -9.74
CA GLN A 13 3.85 -4.71 -9.12
C GLN A 13 3.03 -3.46 -9.46
N ILE A 14 2.75 -3.22 -10.74
CA ILE A 14 1.94 -2.07 -11.20
C ILE A 14 0.55 -2.12 -10.56
N TYR A 15 -0.06 -3.30 -10.49
CA TYR A 15 -1.36 -3.46 -9.84
C TYR A 15 -1.32 -3.00 -8.39
N ILE A 16 -0.33 -3.46 -7.61
CA ILE A 16 -0.16 -3.08 -6.19
C ILE A 16 0.04 -1.57 -6.05
N GLU A 17 0.94 -0.98 -6.84
CA GLU A 17 1.23 0.47 -6.84
C GLU A 17 -0.04 1.28 -7.12
N VAL A 18 -0.85 0.88 -8.11
CA VAL A 18 -2.14 1.55 -8.42
C VAL A 18 -3.14 1.39 -7.27
N GLN A 19 -3.25 0.21 -6.65
CA GLN A 19 -4.14 0.04 -5.51
C GLN A 19 -3.75 0.91 -4.31
N ALA A 20 -2.44 0.99 -4.00
CA ALA A 20 -1.92 1.82 -2.92
C ALA A 20 -2.16 3.31 -3.19
N LEU A 21 -1.94 3.77 -4.42
CA LEU A 21 -2.25 5.14 -4.83
C LEU A 21 -3.74 5.46 -4.65
N ASP A 22 -4.63 4.63 -5.17
CA ASP A 22 -6.08 4.83 -5.04
C ASP A 22 -6.53 4.93 -3.58
N ILE A 23 -5.91 4.12 -2.69
CA ILE A 23 -6.17 4.18 -1.24
C ILE A 23 -5.69 5.51 -0.66
N SER A 24 -4.47 5.97 -0.99
CA SER A 24 -3.94 7.26 -0.51
C SER A 24 -4.79 8.45 -0.95
N LEU A 25 -5.45 8.34 -2.11
CA LEU A 25 -6.37 9.35 -2.63
C LEU A 25 -7.79 9.22 -2.07
N LYS A 26 -8.02 8.30 -1.12
CA LYS A 26 -9.34 7.98 -0.53
C LYS A 26 -10.40 7.59 -1.57
N ALA A 27 -9.98 7.08 -2.73
CA ALA A 27 -10.89 6.58 -3.76
C ALA A 27 -11.49 5.21 -3.39
N LYS A 28 -10.77 4.45 -2.57
CA LYS A 28 -11.18 3.18 -1.97
C LYS A 28 -10.40 2.92 -0.69
N THR A 29 -10.76 1.86 0.01
CA THR A 29 -10.05 1.35 1.20
C THR A 29 -9.41 0.00 0.92
N ILE A 30 -8.57 -0.47 1.84
CA ILE A 30 -8.03 -1.83 1.77
C ILE A 30 -9.13 -2.91 1.77
N ASP A 31 -10.32 -2.64 2.29
CA ASP A 31 -11.45 -3.57 2.30
C ASP A 31 -12.09 -3.76 0.93
N ASP A 32 -11.93 -2.78 0.03
CA ASP A 32 -12.37 -2.85 -1.36
C ASP A 32 -11.38 -3.62 -2.26
N THR A 33 -10.20 -3.98 -1.73
CA THR A 33 -9.18 -4.74 -2.46
C THR A 33 -9.45 -6.25 -2.37
N PRO A 34 -8.88 -7.08 -3.27
CA PRO A 34 -9.14 -8.51 -3.28
C PRO A 34 -8.83 -9.17 -1.94
N ASN A 35 -9.67 -10.11 -1.48
CA ASN A 35 -9.50 -10.86 -0.21
C ASN A 35 -8.29 -11.82 -0.17
N HIS A 36 -7.32 -11.67 -1.07
CA HIS A 36 -6.09 -12.44 -1.05
C HIS A 36 -5.11 -11.85 -0.03
N LYS A 37 -4.90 -12.55 1.08
CA LYS A 37 -4.08 -12.10 2.22
C LYS A 37 -2.74 -11.48 1.82
N MET A 38 -1.94 -12.21 1.03
CA MET A 38 -0.62 -11.73 0.60
C MET A 38 -0.70 -10.46 -0.26
N LEU A 39 -1.77 -10.30 -1.05
CA LEU A 39 -1.90 -9.14 -1.92
C LEU A 39 -2.28 -7.90 -1.10
N ARG A 40 -3.18 -8.06 -0.12
CA ARG A 40 -3.53 -7.00 0.83
C ARG A 40 -2.31 -6.52 1.62
N GLU A 41 -1.49 -7.45 2.11
CA GLU A 41 -0.25 -7.11 2.82
C GLU A 41 0.70 -6.28 1.96
N LEU A 42 0.89 -6.66 0.68
CA LEU A 42 1.74 -5.92 -0.25
C LEU A 42 1.19 -4.54 -0.59
N ILE A 43 -0.13 -4.41 -0.77
CA ILE A 43 -0.79 -3.10 -1.01
C ILE A 43 -0.62 -2.19 0.20
N LEU A 44 -0.79 -2.72 1.42
CA LEU A 44 -0.56 -1.95 2.64
C LEU A 44 0.91 -1.53 2.79
N GLU A 45 1.86 -2.38 2.43
CA GLU A 45 3.27 -2.04 2.46
C GLU A 45 3.60 -0.87 1.52
N ASP A 46 3.16 -0.92 0.27
CA ASP A 46 3.35 0.19 -0.69
C ASP A 46 2.62 1.46 -0.25
N CYS A 47 1.39 1.34 0.28
CA CYS A 47 0.64 2.47 0.86
C CYS A 47 1.42 3.14 2.00
N LYS A 48 2.07 2.37 2.88
CA LYS A 48 2.88 2.91 3.97
C LYS A 48 4.18 3.56 3.49
N ILE A 49 4.91 2.88 2.61
CA ILE A 49 6.26 3.29 2.20
C ILE A 49 6.23 4.45 1.21
N ASP A 50 5.38 4.35 0.18
CA ASP A 50 5.40 5.28 -0.96
C ASP A 50 4.36 6.41 -0.79
N TYR A 51 3.30 6.21 -0.01
CA TYR A 51 2.18 7.15 0.11
C TYR A 51 1.84 7.60 1.54
N ASN A 52 2.58 7.15 2.56
CA ASN A 52 2.36 7.47 3.97
C ASN A 52 0.91 7.24 4.44
N CYS A 53 0.25 6.17 3.99
CA CYS A 53 -1.14 5.87 4.35
C CYS A 53 -1.29 4.58 5.19
N ASP A 54 -2.36 4.53 6.00
CA ASP A 54 -2.68 3.41 6.90
C ASP A 54 -3.47 2.26 6.26
N GLY A 55 -3.91 2.42 5.01
CA GLY A 55 -4.81 1.50 4.30
C GLY A 55 -6.25 1.99 4.16
N TYR A 56 -6.61 3.08 4.84
CA TYR A 56 -7.91 3.76 4.76
C TYR A 56 -7.76 5.19 4.21
N GLY A 57 -6.56 5.53 3.72
CA GLY A 57 -6.21 6.83 3.18
C GLY A 57 -5.92 7.88 4.25
N GLU A 58 -5.86 7.49 5.52
CA GLU A 58 -5.39 8.37 6.58
C GLU A 58 -3.87 8.34 6.67
N PRO A 59 -3.22 9.47 6.94
CA PRO A 59 -1.78 9.50 7.11
C PRO A 59 -1.39 8.63 8.29
N LEU A 60 -0.30 7.87 8.16
CA LEU A 60 0.31 7.24 9.34
C LEU A 60 0.69 8.37 10.30
N ALA A 61 0.16 8.32 11.52
CA ALA A 61 0.56 9.27 12.55
C ALA A 61 2.10 9.26 12.61
N GLU A 62 2.73 10.43 12.50
CA GLU A 62 4.17 10.54 12.70
C GLU A 62 4.43 9.97 14.09
N GLU A 63 5.02 8.77 14.15
CA GLU A 63 5.63 8.29 15.38
C GLU A 63 6.67 9.34 15.72
N LYS A 64 6.33 10.22 16.67
CA LYS A 64 7.31 11.01 17.39
C LYS A 64 8.30 9.98 17.90
N SER A 65 9.43 9.92 17.22
CA SER A 65 10.60 9.16 17.66
C SER A 65 11.03 9.83 18.96
N GLU A 66 10.54 9.29 20.09
CA GLU A 66 10.95 9.66 21.44
C GLU A 66 12.22 8.88 21.82
#